data_AF-G3T4I4-F1
#
_entry.id   AF-G3T4I4-F1
#
_cell.length_a   1.000
_cell.length_b   1.000
_cell.length_c   1.000
_cell.angle_alpha   90.00
_cell.angle_beta   90.00
_cell.angle_gamma   90.00
#
_symmetry.space_group_name_H-M   'P 1'
#
loop_
_entity.id
_entity.type
_entity.pdbx_description
1 polymer ?
#
loop_
_entity_poly.entity_id
_entity_poly.type
_entity_poly.pdbx_seq_one_letter_code
_entity_poly.pdbx_strand_id
1 'polypeptide(L)'
;MTFCLSGFRSFSKLWKNNPYLGLVPGYSPHSLFLVDSYGIWNRQRWFSLKTVSPQNTKALNLLKAKTRYHRKGDEGSNKQVSSDSPHLFAAGAARKRAEMNPQSKEPVSSPVRDTIQLPTRPLNSEEWDKLKEDFKGKGNFENWISSQITYSRSSIDVAKSLLAWVAAKNNGIVSYDLLVKYLYLCVFHKQKSEIIDVYEIMKVRYKILEPAGYSLLIRGLIHTDRWREALLLLEDFEKVMIPSKRNYDDCIQGALLHQDVNTAWNLYQKLLGHDLIPMLETLEAFFDFGKDIKDHQYANKLLDILLYLRNNQLYPGESFAHSIKAWFESVPGEQWKGQFTTIRKSGRCSGCGKTMESIYLSPEEYEFLKENIMRNVIDGGDQYKKTTPESGIAW
;
A
#
# COMPACT_ATOMS: atom_id res chain seq x y z
N MET A 1 45.51 8.66 -49.81
CA MET A 1 45.01 7.29 -49.62
C MET A 1 43.76 7.34 -48.77
N THR A 2 42.68 6.88 -49.37
CA THR A 2 41.30 6.79 -48.92
C THR A 2 41.15 5.70 -47.86
N PHE A 3 40.29 5.90 -46.86
CA PHE A 3 39.22 4.94 -46.55
C PHE A 3 38.09 5.63 -45.77
N CYS A 4 36.89 5.47 -46.33
CA CYS A 4 35.60 6.01 -45.90
C CYS A 4 34.86 5.02 -44.96
N LEU A 5 33.86 5.54 -44.23
CA LEU A 5 32.44 5.11 -44.16
C LEU A 5 31.82 5.77 -42.90
N SER A 6 31.14 6.92 -43.00
CA SER A 6 29.67 7.10 -43.13
C SER A 6 28.83 6.22 -42.18
N GLY A 7 27.90 6.71 -41.37
CA GLY A 7 27.34 8.04 -41.15
C GLY A 7 25.98 7.87 -40.44
N PHE A 8 25.54 8.87 -39.67
CA PHE A 8 24.11 9.17 -39.53
C PHE A 8 23.96 10.68 -39.34
N ARG A 9 23.11 11.25 -40.19
CA ARG A 9 22.90 12.68 -40.38
C ARG A 9 22.15 13.28 -39.19
N SER A 10 22.78 14.31 -38.63
CA SER A 10 22.11 15.40 -37.91
C SER A 10 21.02 16.02 -38.78
N PHE A 11 19.81 16.15 -38.24
CA PHE A 11 18.86 17.16 -38.68
C PHE A 11 18.48 18.06 -37.51
N SER A 12 19.24 19.15 -37.39
CA SER A 12 18.77 20.40 -36.83
C SER A 12 17.72 21.03 -37.75
N LYS A 13 16.54 21.35 -37.22
CA LYS A 13 15.71 22.52 -37.61
C LYS A 13 14.38 22.45 -36.88
N LEU A 14 14.21 23.36 -35.91
CA LEU A 14 12.98 24.13 -35.62
C LEU A 14 13.02 24.68 -34.18
N TRP A 15 14.06 25.44 -33.84
CA TRP A 15 14.03 26.36 -32.70
C TRP A 15 14.26 27.77 -33.25
N LYS A 16 13.22 28.59 -33.23
CA LYS A 16 13.32 30.05 -33.25
C LYS A 16 12.66 30.55 -31.97
N ASN A 17 13.48 30.98 -31.03
CA ASN A 17 13.08 31.92 -30.00
C ASN A 17 12.73 33.25 -30.67
N ASN A 18 11.72 33.94 -30.15
CA ASN A 18 11.72 35.40 -30.20
C ASN A 18 11.29 35.93 -28.83
N PRO A 19 12.12 36.72 -28.14
CA PRO A 19 11.77 37.36 -26.88
C PRO A 19 11.03 38.67 -27.16
N TYR A 20 9.99 38.97 -26.40
CA TYR A 20 9.54 40.35 -26.23
C TYR A 20 9.49 40.68 -24.75
N LEU A 21 10.49 41.48 -24.37
CA LEU A 21 10.59 42.24 -23.13
C LEU A 21 9.55 43.36 -23.13
N GLY A 22 8.75 43.43 -22.06
CA GLY A 22 8.10 44.66 -21.61
C GLY A 22 8.68 45.05 -20.26
N LEU A 23 9.61 46.00 -20.27
CA LEU A 23 10.11 46.72 -19.09
C LEU A 23 9.14 47.83 -18.72
N VAL A 24 8.93 48.08 -17.42
CA VAL A 24 9.16 49.36 -16.72
C VAL A 24 8.80 49.20 -15.22
N PRO A 25 9.42 49.97 -14.29
CA PRO A 25 9.84 49.51 -12.96
C PRO A 25 9.23 50.27 -11.77
N GLY A 26 9.49 49.82 -10.54
CA GLY A 26 9.27 50.63 -9.33
C GLY A 26 9.60 49.96 -7.99
N TYR A 27 10.83 50.16 -7.52
CA TYR A 27 11.32 50.32 -6.13
C TYR A 27 11.23 49.20 -5.05
N SER A 28 12.44 48.78 -4.65
CA SER A 28 13.05 47.91 -3.60
C SER A 28 12.86 48.30 -2.11
N PRO A 29 13.58 47.74 -1.08
CA PRO A 29 14.31 46.44 -0.91
C PRO A 29 14.14 45.74 0.48
N HIS A 30 14.89 44.62 0.64
CA HIS A 30 15.35 43.88 1.84
C HIS A 30 14.55 42.59 2.13
N SER A 31 15.12 41.39 2.02
CA SER A 31 16.31 40.90 2.72
C SER A 31 17.22 39.97 1.89
N LEU A 32 18.52 40.06 2.18
CA LEU A 32 19.60 39.17 1.77
C LEU A 32 19.54 37.87 2.57
N PHE A 33 19.72 36.70 1.93
CA PHE A 33 20.58 35.63 2.42
C PHE A 33 20.98 34.67 1.27
N LEU A 34 22.29 34.70 0.98
CA LEU A 34 23.22 33.68 0.44
C LEU A 34 22.57 32.37 -0.06
N VAL A 35 22.56 32.08 -1.36
CA VAL A 35 23.64 31.46 -2.16
C VAL A 35 24.26 30.25 -1.47
N ASP A 36 23.76 29.07 -1.82
CA ASP A 36 24.62 27.89 -1.97
C ASP A 36 24.25 27.17 -3.27
N SER A 37 25.28 27.05 -4.11
CA SER A 37 25.26 26.61 -5.49
C SER A 37 25.33 25.09 -5.59
N TYR A 38 24.35 24.46 -6.23
CA TYR A 38 24.46 23.10 -6.76
C TYR A 38 23.91 23.01 -8.18
N GLY A 39 24.64 22.25 -9.00
CA GLY A 39 24.71 22.39 -10.44
C GLY A 39 23.46 21.96 -11.19
N ILE A 40 23.22 22.69 -12.27
CA ILE A 40 22.22 22.41 -13.29
C ILE A 40 22.61 21.11 -13.99
N TRP A 41 22.02 19.99 -13.57
CA TRP A 41 22.07 18.77 -14.38
C TRP A 41 20.99 18.86 -15.45
N ASN A 42 21.43 19.22 -16.65
CA ASN A 42 20.62 19.22 -17.85
C ASN A 42 20.32 17.75 -18.24
N ARG A 43 19.25 17.16 -17.67
CA ARG A 43 18.72 15.86 -18.11
C ARG A 43 17.69 16.11 -19.21
N GLN A 44 17.93 15.50 -20.38
CA GLN A 44 16.94 15.43 -21.45
C GLN A 44 15.66 14.79 -20.91
N ARG A 45 14.57 15.56 -20.91
CA ARG A 45 13.22 15.09 -20.58
C ARG A 45 12.66 14.45 -21.85
N TRP A 46 12.60 13.12 -21.92
CA TRP A 46 12.13 12.40 -23.12
C TRP A 46 10.61 12.46 -23.29
N PHE A 47 9.89 12.88 -22.25
CA PHE A 47 8.43 13.05 -22.26
C PHE A 47 8.06 14.50 -21.94
N SER A 48 7.56 15.21 -22.94
CA SER A 48 6.81 16.46 -22.75
C SER A 48 5.34 16.18 -23.03
N LEU A 49 4.58 15.85 -21.98
CA LEU A 49 3.13 15.73 -22.09
C LEU A 49 2.55 17.14 -22.16
N LYS A 50 1.80 17.44 -23.23
CA LYS A 50 1.07 18.71 -23.35
C LYS A 50 0.16 18.87 -22.12
N THR A 51 0.27 20.02 -21.46
CA THR A 51 -0.64 20.42 -20.37
C THR A 51 -2.03 20.60 -20.95
N VAL A 52 -2.96 19.71 -20.58
CA VAL A 52 -4.37 19.83 -20.94
C VAL A 52 -5.21 19.68 -19.67
N SER A 53 -6.30 20.45 -19.64
CA SER A 53 -7.31 20.60 -18.58
C SER A 53 -7.64 19.30 -17.81
N PRO A 54 -7.91 19.39 -16.49
CA PRO A 54 -8.27 18.24 -15.66
C PRO A 54 -9.44 17.44 -16.25
N GLN A 55 -9.25 16.14 -16.48
CA GLN A 55 -10.33 15.26 -16.93
C GLN A 55 -11.12 14.77 -15.70
N ASN A 56 -12.37 15.20 -15.60
CA ASN A 56 -13.31 14.72 -14.59
C ASN A 56 -13.92 13.41 -15.08
N THR A 57 -13.35 12.26 -14.70
CA THR A 57 -13.88 10.94 -15.11
C THR A 57 -14.74 10.30 -14.03
N LYS A 58 -15.75 9.54 -14.51
CA LYS A 58 -16.91 8.93 -13.83
C LYS A 58 -16.62 7.98 -12.64
N ALA A 59 -15.41 7.97 -12.07
CA ALA A 59 -15.05 7.14 -10.92
C ALA A 59 -15.86 7.47 -9.65
N LEU A 60 -16.36 8.71 -9.53
CA LEU A 60 -17.19 9.17 -8.42
C LEU A 60 -18.51 8.38 -8.27
N ASN A 61 -19.03 7.81 -9.36
CA ASN A 61 -20.31 7.09 -9.34
C ASN A 61 -20.20 5.64 -8.86
N LEU A 62 -19.03 5.01 -8.98
CA LEU A 62 -18.82 3.64 -8.48
C LEU A 62 -18.67 3.61 -6.94
N LEU A 63 -17.98 4.60 -6.39
CA LEU A 63 -17.80 4.78 -4.94
C LEU A 63 -19.11 5.15 -4.22
N LYS A 64 -19.99 5.95 -4.85
CA LYS A 64 -21.33 6.27 -4.33
C LYS A 64 -22.35 5.14 -4.45
N ALA A 65 -22.12 4.15 -5.32
CA ALA A 65 -23.01 3.00 -5.47
C ALA A 65 -22.73 1.91 -4.43
N LYS A 66 -21.45 1.69 -4.07
CA LYS A 66 -21.07 0.71 -3.04
C LYS A 66 -21.39 1.18 -1.61
N THR A 67 -21.33 2.48 -1.34
CA THR A 67 -21.66 3.05 -0.02
C THR A 67 -23.17 3.13 0.26
N ARG A 68 -24.04 2.95 -0.75
CA ARG A 68 -25.50 2.98 -0.59
C ARG A 68 -26.16 1.63 -0.26
N TYR A 69 -25.41 0.53 -0.27
CA TYR A 69 -25.96 -0.82 0.01
C TYR A 69 -25.82 -1.29 1.47
N HIS A 70 -25.31 -0.46 2.37
CA HIS A 70 -25.22 -0.78 3.81
C HIS A 70 -25.99 0.23 4.66
N ARG A 71 -27.31 0.35 4.44
CA ARG A 71 -28.30 0.77 5.45
C ARG A 71 -29.70 0.82 4.86
N LYS A 72 -30.48 -0.24 5.09
CA LYS A 72 -31.92 -0.09 5.37
C LYS A 72 -32.39 -1.32 6.12
N GLY A 73 -32.75 -1.11 7.38
CA GLY A 73 -33.43 -2.08 8.22
C GLY A 73 -34.87 -2.27 7.77
N ASP A 74 -35.37 -3.47 8.05
CA ASP A 74 -36.73 -3.94 7.81
C ASP A 74 -37.78 -3.07 8.53
N GLU A 75 -38.83 -2.71 7.79
CA GLU A 75 -40.15 -2.38 8.34
C GLU A 75 -41.18 -3.24 7.63
N GLY A 76 -41.99 -3.94 8.42
CA GLY A 76 -42.91 -4.97 7.97
C GLY A 76 -44.15 -4.45 7.24
N SER A 77 -44.66 -5.27 6.33
CA SER A 77 -46.07 -5.21 5.93
C SER A 77 -46.57 -6.61 5.57
N ASN A 78 -47.57 -7.07 6.33
CA ASN A 78 -48.40 -8.23 6.03
C ASN A 78 -49.04 -8.10 4.64
N LYS A 79 -48.85 -9.09 3.77
CA LYS A 79 -49.78 -9.44 2.69
C LYS A 79 -49.68 -10.92 2.35
N GLN A 80 -50.80 -11.60 2.53
CA GLN A 80 -51.05 -13.01 2.29
C GLN A 80 -51.46 -13.19 0.82
N VAL A 81 -50.66 -13.91 0.01
CA VAL A 81 -51.01 -14.37 -1.35
C VAL A 81 -50.33 -15.71 -1.63
N SER A 82 -50.96 -16.48 -2.52
CA SER A 82 -51.05 -17.94 -2.65
C SER A 82 -49.80 -18.74 -3.04
N SER A 83 -49.92 -20.02 -2.68
CA SER A 83 -49.20 -21.22 -3.14
C SER A 83 -48.88 -21.25 -4.64
N ASP A 84 -47.58 -21.39 -4.93
CA ASP A 84 -46.98 -22.38 -5.86
C ASP A 84 -45.64 -21.85 -6.41
N SER A 85 -44.57 -22.04 -5.63
CA SER A 85 -43.21 -22.11 -6.18
C SER A 85 -42.31 -22.92 -5.22
N PRO A 86 -41.43 -23.82 -5.70
CA PRO A 86 -40.59 -24.61 -4.80
C PRO A 86 -39.43 -23.75 -4.27
N HIS A 87 -39.41 -23.51 -2.96
CA HIS A 87 -38.34 -22.79 -2.28
C HIS A 87 -36.99 -23.53 -2.41
N LEU A 88 -36.10 -23.02 -3.28
CA LEU A 88 -34.76 -23.56 -3.57
C LEU A 88 -33.72 -23.37 -2.44
N PHE A 89 -34.13 -22.85 -1.28
CA PHE A 89 -33.25 -22.53 -0.15
C PHE A 89 -33.75 -23.05 1.20
N ALA A 90 -34.53 -24.12 1.20
CA ALA A 90 -34.84 -24.85 2.43
C ALA A 90 -33.60 -25.63 2.94
N ALA A 91 -33.38 -25.59 4.26
CA ALA A 91 -32.35 -26.39 4.92
C ALA A 91 -32.60 -27.89 4.64
N GLY A 92 -31.58 -28.60 4.12
CA GLY A 92 -31.66 -30.01 3.72
C GLY A 92 -31.61 -30.28 2.20
N ALA A 93 -31.69 -29.24 1.36
CA ALA A 93 -31.67 -29.40 -0.11
C ALA A 93 -30.28 -29.62 -0.74
N ALA A 94 -29.23 -29.83 0.07
CA ALA A 94 -27.86 -30.01 -0.42
C ALA A 94 -27.68 -31.32 -1.22
N ARG A 95 -28.39 -32.38 -0.85
CA ARG A 95 -28.27 -33.71 -1.48
C ARG A 95 -28.91 -33.78 -2.88
N LYS A 96 -30.07 -33.13 -3.07
CA LYS A 96 -30.74 -33.03 -4.39
C LYS A 96 -29.97 -32.17 -5.40
N ARG A 97 -29.15 -31.21 -4.93
CA ARG A 97 -28.25 -30.43 -5.80
C ARG A 97 -27.06 -31.24 -6.32
N ALA A 98 -26.57 -32.20 -5.53
CA ALA A 98 -25.49 -33.08 -5.95
C ALA A 98 -25.94 -34.10 -7.03
N GLU A 99 -27.21 -34.52 -6.98
CA GLU A 99 -27.76 -35.54 -7.90
C GLU A 99 -28.18 -34.97 -9.28
N MET A 100 -28.34 -33.65 -9.43
CA MET A 100 -28.69 -33.02 -10.71
C MET A 100 -27.48 -32.64 -11.59
N ASN A 101 -26.25 -32.97 -11.17
CA ASN A 101 -25.05 -32.63 -11.93
C ASN A 101 -24.51 -33.89 -12.63
N PRO A 102 -24.80 -34.13 -13.92
CA PRO A 102 -24.17 -35.22 -14.63
C PRO A 102 -22.66 -34.95 -14.72
N GLN A 103 -21.87 -35.76 -14.03
CA GLN A 103 -20.42 -35.84 -14.20
C GLN A 103 -20.11 -36.24 -15.64
N SER A 104 -19.92 -35.26 -16.52
CA SER A 104 -19.20 -35.46 -17.78
C SER A 104 -17.72 -35.62 -17.44
N LYS A 105 -17.28 -36.89 -17.43
CA LYS A 105 -15.86 -37.24 -17.51
C LYS A 105 -15.38 -37.00 -18.94
N GLU A 106 -15.09 -35.76 -19.27
CA GLU A 106 -14.15 -35.43 -20.34
C GLU A 106 -13.22 -34.32 -19.83
N PRO A 107 -11.92 -34.35 -20.17
CA PRO A 107 -10.99 -33.33 -19.71
C PRO A 107 -11.41 -32.00 -20.35
N VAL A 108 -11.99 -31.12 -19.55
CA VAL A 108 -12.24 -29.73 -19.95
C VAL A 108 -10.88 -29.12 -20.27
N SER A 109 -10.59 -29.03 -21.56
CA SER A 109 -9.44 -28.33 -22.09
C SER A 109 -9.44 -26.92 -21.49
N SER A 110 -8.31 -26.56 -20.88
CA SER A 110 -8.00 -25.18 -20.53
C SER A 110 -8.30 -24.26 -21.72
N PRO A 111 -8.87 -23.06 -21.53
CA PRO A 111 -9.01 -22.13 -22.65
C PRO A 111 -7.61 -21.89 -23.20
N VAL A 112 -7.44 -22.21 -24.49
CA VAL A 112 -6.22 -22.03 -25.26
C VAL A 112 -5.65 -20.66 -24.90
N ARG A 113 -4.51 -20.64 -24.19
CA ARG A 113 -3.74 -19.41 -24.02
C ARG A 113 -3.34 -19.00 -25.43
N ASP A 114 -3.85 -17.87 -25.92
CA ASP A 114 -3.30 -17.23 -27.10
C ASP A 114 -1.79 -17.05 -26.84
N THR A 115 -0.97 -17.84 -27.53
CA THR A 115 0.47 -17.97 -27.31
C THR A 115 1.23 -16.78 -27.92
N ILE A 116 0.78 -15.55 -27.63
CA ILE A 116 1.54 -14.36 -27.97
C ILE A 116 2.73 -14.31 -26.98
N GLN A 117 3.94 -14.47 -27.52
CA GLN A 117 5.15 -14.36 -26.72
C GLN A 117 5.26 -12.96 -26.13
N LEU A 118 5.48 -12.88 -24.81
CA LEU A 118 5.63 -11.60 -24.14
C LEU A 118 6.94 -10.93 -24.55
N PRO A 119 6.93 -9.61 -24.80
CA PRO A 119 8.15 -8.90 -25.14
C PRO A 119 9.17 -8.97 -24.00
N THR A 120 10.37 -9.47 -24.32
CA THR A 120 11.52 -9.50 -23.41
C THR A 120 12.42 -8.28 -23.55
N ARG A 121 12.27 -7.53 -24.64
CA ARG A 121 13.00 -6.31 -24.98
C ARG A 121 12.02 -5.17 -25.31
N PRO A 122 12.40 -3.90 -25.12
CA PRO A 122 11.58 -2.77 -25.57
C PRO A 122 11.34 -2.85 -27.08
N LEU A 123 10.09 -2.63 -27.49
CA LEU A 123 9.68 -2.70 -28.89
C LEU A 123 9.52 -1.29 -29.47
N ASN A 124 9.76 -1.16 -30.78
CA ASN A 124 9.47 0.06 -31.52
C ASN A 124 7.98 0.15 -31.92
N SER A 125 7.56 1.28 -32.52
CA SER A 125 6.14 1.49 -32.85
C SER A 125 5.58 0.44 -33.81
N GLU A 126 6.35 0.06 -34.85
CA GLU A 126 5.91 -0.92 -35.85
C GLU A 126 5.81 -2.32 -35.27
N GLU A 127 6.71 -2.69 -34.37
CA GLU A 127 6.68 -3.97 -33.64
C GLU A 127 5.45 -4.04 -32.71
N TRP A 128 5.11 -2.94 -32.02
CA TRP A 128 3.89 -2.87 -31.22
C TRP A 128 2.62 -2.92 -32.08
N ASP A 129 2.64 -2.33 -33.27
CA ASP A 129 1.53 -2.38 -34.22
C ASP A 129 1.26 -3.81 -34.68
N LYS A 130 2.30 -4.54 -35.09
CA LYS A 130 2.20 -5.96 -35.45
C LYS A 130 1.65 -6.81 -34.31
N LEU A 131 2.17 -6.61 -33.09
CA LEU A 131 1.70 -7.35 -31.92
C LEU A 131 0.23 -7.08 -31.59
N LYS A 132 -0.25 -5.86 -31.85
CA LYS A 132 -1.67 -5.50 -31.71
C LYS A 132 -2.53 -6.13 -32.82
N GLU A 133 -2.04 -6.22 -34.04
CA GLU A 133 -2.74 -6.86 -35.17
C GLU A 133 -2.88 -8.38 -34.95
N ASP A 134 -1.83 -9.02 -34.41
CA ASP A 134 -1.83 -10.46 -34.09
C ASP A 134 -2.75 -10.80 -32.90
N PHE A 135 -3.17 -9.81 -32.12
CA PHE A 135 -4.01 -10.01 -30.96
C PHE A 135 -5.47 -10.28 -31.35
N LYS A 136 -5.91 -11.53 -31.13
CA LYS A 136 -7.28 -12.00 -31.41
C LYS A 136 -8.23 -11.94 -30.20
N GLY A 137 -7.78 -11.39 -29.08
CA GLY A 137 -8.58 -11.31 -27.86
C GLY A 137 -9.73 -10.30 -27.97
N LYS A 138 -10.83 -10.55 -27.27
CA LYS A 138 -12.00 -9.66 -27.22
C LYS A 138 -11.81 -8.40 -26.35
N GLY A 139 -10.66 -8.29 -25.67
CA GLY A 139 -10.37 -7.22 -24.70
C GLY A 139 -9.59 -6.05 -25.29
N ASN A 140 -9.42 -4.99 -24.50
CA ASN A 140 -8.48 -3.91 -24.84
C ASN A 140 -7.04 -4.47 -24.81
N PHE A 141 -6.35 -4.42 -25.95
CA PHE A 141 -4.98 -4.91 -26.10
C PHE A 141 -4.01 -4.25 -25.11
N GLU A 142 -4.06 -2.92 -24.96
CA GLU A 142 -3.16 -2.17 -24.06
C GLU A 142 -3.31 -2.64 -22.60
N ASN A 143 -4.54 -2.86 -22.15
CA ASN A 143 -4.83 -3.34 -20.80
C ASN A 143 -4.44 -4.81 -20.61
N TRP A 144 -4.63 -5.65 -21.64
CA TRP A 144 -4.21 -7.05 -21.60
C TRP A 144 -2.68 -7.16 -21.53
N ILE A 145 -1.96 -6.54 -22.46
CA ILE A 145 -0.50 -6.65 -22.54
C ILE A 145 0.18 -6.04 -21.32
N SER A 146 -0.31 -4.88 -20.84
CA SER A 146 0.21 -4.28 -19.61
C SER A 146 -0.02 -5.16 -18.38
N SER A 147 -1.14 -5.88 -18.30
CA SER A 147 -1.38 -6.83 -17.21
C SER A 147 -0.42 -8.01 -17.29
N GLN A 148 -0.10 -8.50 -18.49
CA GLN A 148 0.90 -9.55 -18.66
C GLN A 148 2.29 -9.09 -18.27
N ILE A 149 2.74 -7.92 -18.75
CA ILE A 149 4.04 -7.31 -18.39
C ILE A 149 4.15 -7.11 -16.87
N THR A 150 3.06 -6.69 -16.24
CA THR A 150 2.99 -6.50 -14.78
C THR A 150 3.08 -7.84 -14.04
N TYR A 151 2.34 -8.85 -14.51
CA TYR A 151 2.33 -10.18 -13.92
C TYR A 151 3.68 -10.88 -14.05
N SER A 152 4.33 -10.77 -15.20
CA SER A 152 5.67 -11.31 -15.45
C SER A 152 6.79 -10.48 -14.83
N ARG A 153 6.47 -9.33 -14.22
CA ARG A 153 7.44 -8.37 -13.66
C ARG A 153 8.55 -8.02 -14.64
N SER A 154 8.17 -7.83 -15.90
CA SER A 154 9.10 -7.54 -16.98
C SER A 154 9.92 -6.27 -16.74
N SER A 155 10.93 -6.05 -17.58
CA SER A 155 11.77 -4.86 -17.49
C SER A 155 10.94 -3.58 -17.66
N ILE A 156 11.36 -2.54 -16.95
CA ILE A 156 10.68 -1.25 -17.00
C ILE A 156 10.78 -0.66 -18.40
N ASP A 157 11.86 -0.91 -19.13
CA ASP A 157 12.04 -0.41 -20.50
C ASP A 157 10.99 -0.98 -21.47
N VAL A 158 10.59 -2.24 -21.30
CA VAL A 158 9.47 -2.82 -22.06
C VAL A 158 8.18 -2.05 -21.77
N ALA A 159 7.87 -1.82 -20.49
CA ALA A 159 6.68 -1.10 -20.08
C ALA A 159 6.69 0.38 -20.54
N LYS A 160 7.85 1.04 -20.50
CA LYS A 160 8.05 2.39 -21.06
C LYS A 160 7.82 2.43 -22.56
N SER A 161 8.32 1.44 -23.30
CA SER A 161 8.12 1.38 -24.75
C SER A 161 6.64 1.26 -25.10
N LEU A 162 5.88 0.47 -24.32
CA LEU A 162 4.42 0.38 -24.44
C LEU A 162 3.76 1.73 -24.16
N LEU A 163 4.13 2.41 -23.07
CA LEU A 163 3.61 3.74 -22.73
C LEU A 163 3.87 4.77 -23.83
N ALA A 164 5.08 4.78 -24.38
CA ALA A 164 5.47 5.69 -25.45
C ALA A 164 4.65 5.44 -26.72
N TRP A 165 4.44 4.18 -27.09
CA TRP A 165 3.60 3.80 -28.23
C TRP A 165 2.13 4.17 -28.01
N VAL A 166 1.55 3.90 -26.83
CA VAL A 166 0.18 4.31 -26.49
C VAL A 166 0.04 5.84 -26.53
N ALA A 167 1.00 6.56 -25.96
CA ALA A 167 1.01 8.02 -25.96
C ALA A 167 1.10 8.58 -27.39
N ALA A 168 1.96 8.01 -28.25
CA ALA A 168 2.09 8.44 -29.64
C ALA A 168 0.76 8.30 -30.42
N LYS A 169 0.03 7.20 -30.19
CA LYS A 169 -1.27 6.95 -30.84
C LYS A 169 -2.41 7.80 -30.30
N ASN A 170 -2.36 8.15 -29.01
CA ASN A 170 -3.47 8.81 -28.32
C ASN A 170 -3.19 10.28 -28.01
N ASN A 171 -2.47 11.00 -28.90
CA ASN A 171 -2.17 12.43 -28.73
C ASN A 171 -1.48 12.78 -27.39
N GLY A 172 -0.63 11.89 -26.88
CA GLY A 172 0.05 12.02 -25.59
C GLY A 172 -0.79 11.60 -24.39
N ILE A 173 -1.96 10.99 -24.59
CA ILE A 173 -2.82 10.54 -23.49
C ILE A 173 -2.54 9.08 -23.18
N VAL A 174 -2.31 8.81 -21.90
CA VAL A 174 -2.12 7.47 -21.35
C VAL A 174 -3.24 7.26 -20.35
N SER A 175 -3.87 6.08 -20.39
CA SER A 175 -4.95 5.74 -19.47
C SER A 175 -4.44 5.62 -18.03
N TYR A 176 -5.32 5.92 -17.07
CA TYR A 176 -5.02 5.80 -15.65
C TYR A 176 -4.58 4.37 -15.27
N ASP A 177 -5.29 3.36 -15.74
CA ASP A 177 -5.00 1.94 -15.46
C ASP A 177 -3.59 1.54 -15.95
N LEU A 178 -3.17 2.04 -17.12
CA LEU A 178 -1.84 1.79 -17.65
C LEU A 178 -0.75 2.49 -16.83
N LEU A 179 -1.02 3.72 -16.35
CA LEU A 179 -0.12 4.44 -15.45
C LEU A 179 0.03 3.74 -14.10
N VAL A 180 -1.05 3.21 -13.52
CA VAL A 180 -1.00 2.48 -12.24
C VAL A 180 -0.19 1.18 -12.37
N LYS A 181 -0.38 0.43 -13.47
CA LYS A 181 0.42 -0.78 -13.76
C LYS A 181 1.89 -0.47 -13.96
N TYR A 182 2.19 0.61 -14.66
CA TYR A 182 3.56 1.08 -14.82
C TYR A 182 4.18 1.54 -13.49
N LEU A 183 3.44 2.31 -12.68
CA LEU A 183 3.87 2.71 -11.35
C LEU A 183 4.18 1.50 -10.48
N TYR A 184 3.34 0.46 -10.50
CA TYR A 184 3.61 -0.78 -9.79
C TYR A 184 4.98 -1.38 -10.16
N LEU A 185 5.30 -1.46 -11.46
CA LEU A 185 6.61 -1.95 -11.90
C LEU A 185 7.75 -1.04 -11.43
N CYS A 186 7.56 0.27 -11.48
CA CYS A 186 8.54 1.25 -11.00
C CYS A 186 8.83 1.08 -9.51
N VAL A 187 7.78 0.90 -8.70
CA VAL A 187 7.90 0.62 -7.26
C VAL A 187 8.57 -0.73 -7.02
N PHE A 188 8.19 -1.77 -7.77
CA PHE A 188 8.76 -3.11 -7.64
C PHE A 188 10.27 -3.14 -7.90
N HIS A 189 10.72 -2.50 -8.99
CA HIS A 189 12.14 -2.41 -9.35
C HIS A 189 12.86 -1.21 -8.72
N LYS A 190 12.20 -0.48 -7.79
CA LYS A 190 12.76 0.66 -7.04
C LYS A 190 13.31 1.80 -7.93
N GLN A 191 12.71 2.06 -9.08
CA GLN A 191 13.12 3.12 -10.00
C GLN A 191 12.58 4.50 -9.57
N LYS A 192 13.34 5.18 -8.72
CA LYS A 192 12.93 6.46 -8.09
C LYS A 192 12.55 7.55 -9.09
N SER A 193 13.31 7.75 -10.17
CA SER A 193 13.03 8.80 -11.15
C SER A 193 11.70 8.57 -11.87
N GLU A 194 11.42 7.32 -12.23
CA GLU A 194 10.18 6.96 -12.92
C GLU A 194 8.96 7.10 -12.01
N ILE A 195 9.09 6.74 -10.73
CA ILE A 195 8.03 6.94 -9.73
C ILE A 195 7.67 8.42 -9.66
N ILE A 196 8.68 9.29 -9.60
CA ILE A 196 8.48 10.75 -9.54
C ILE A 196 7.80 11.27 -10.81
N ASP A 197 8.24 10.83 -11.99
CA ASP A 197 7.64 11.26 -13.26
C ASP A 197 6.16 10.83 -13.35
N VAL A 198 5.85 9.58 -12.97
CA VAL A 198 4.47 9.09 -12.98
C VAL A 198 3.62 9.82 -11.95
N TYR A 199 4.16 10.09 -10.76
CA TYR A 199 3.47 10.86 -9.73
C TYR A 199 3.08 12.26 -10.23
N GLU A 200 3.99 12.98 -10.90
CA GLU A 200 3.69 14.29 -11.48
C GLU A 200 2.58 14.22 -12.54
N ILE A 201 2.65 13.20 -13.41
CA ILE A 201 1.61 12.98 -14.42
C ILE A 201 0.26 12.75 -13.75
N MET A 202 0.21 11.90 -12.73
CA MET A 202 -1.01 11.56 -12.04
C MET A 202 -1.57 12.76 -11.27
N LYS A 203 -0.73 13.55 -10.60
CA LYS A 203 -1.09 14.75 -9.84
C LYS A 203 -1.70 15.84 -10.74
N VAL A 204 -1.16 16.03 -11.93
CA VAL A 204 -1.69 17.01 -12.90
C VAL A 204 -3.02 16.54 -13.52
N ARG A 205 -3.15 15.24 -13.81
CA ARG A 205 -4.28 14.71 -14.57
C ARG A 205 -5.48 14.30 -13.70
N TYR A 206 -5.24 13.85 -12.47
CA TYR A 206 -6.26 13.26 -11.61
C TYR A 206 -6.31 13.97 -10.26
N LYS A 207 -7.50 14.47 -9.91
CA LYS A 207 -7.71 15.18 -8.63
C LYS A 207 -7.86 14.23 -7.43
N ILE A 208 -8.43 13.05 -7.67
CA ILE A 208 -8.70 12.04 -6.64
C ILE A 208 -8.28 10.70 -7.23
N LEU A 209 -7.47 9.96 -6.48
CA LEU A 209 -7.03 8.62 -6.83
C LEU A 209 -7.89 7.59 -6.11
N GLU A 210 -7.92 6.37 -6.63
CA GLU A 210 -8.50 5.26 -5.90
C GLU A 210 -7.55 4.80 -4.76
N PRO A 211 -8.05 4.10 -3.73
CA PRO A 211 -7.24 3.64 -2.59
C PRO A 211 -5.94 2.92 -2.98
N ALA A 212 -5.99 2.07 -4.02
CA ALA A 212 -4.82 1.34 -4.51
C ALA A 212 -3.78 2.28 -5.15
N GLY A 213 -4.23 3.32 -5.86
CA GLY A 213 -3.37 4.34 -6.45
C GLY A 213 -2.62 5.15 -5.39
N TYR A 214 -3.34 5.62 -4.35
CA TYR A 214 -2.72 6.28 -3.20
C TYR A 214 -1.66 5.40 -2.54
N SER A 215 -2.02 4.14 -2.25
CA SER A 215 -1.13 3.20 -1.58
C SER A 215 0.17 2.95 -2.37
N LEU A 216 0.08 2.81 -3.69
CA LEU A 216 1.25 2.61 -4.55
C LEU A 216 2.14 3.85 -4.61
N LEU A 217 1.56 5.04 -4.70
CA LEU A 217 2.32 6.29 -4.70
C LEU A 217 3.03 6.52 -3.37
N ILE A 218 2.35 6.32 -2.24
CA ILE A 218 2.93 6.41 -0.90
C ILE A 218 4.16 5.49 -0.81
N ARG A 219 3.98 4.20 -1.13
CA ARG A 219 5.06 3.20 -1.11
C ARG A 219 6.22 3.53 -2.05
N GLY A 220 5.94 4.15 -3.19
CA GLY A 220 6.97 4.57 -4.13
C GLY A 220 7.79 5.75 -3.63
N LEU A 221 7.11 6.75 -3.07
CA LEU A 221 7.71 8.04 -2.70
C LEU A 221 8.55 7.97 -1.42
N ILE A 222 8.23 7.07 -0.48
CA ILE A 222 8.93 6.96 0.81
C ILE A 222 10.44 6.67 0.69
N HIS A 223 10.89 6.16 -0.45
CA HIS A 223 12.31 5.88 -0.71
C HIS A 223 13.01 7.01 -1.49
N THR A 224 12.31 8.11 -1.77
CA THR A 224 12.79 9.24 -2.57
C THR A 224 12.98 10.48 -1.70
N ASP A 225 13.71 11.48 -2.21
CA ASP A 225 13.87 12.76 -1.52
C ASP A 225 12.53 13.52 -1.38
N ARG A 226 11.49 13.08 -2.09
CA ARG A 226 10.12 13.59 -2.04
C ARG A 226 9.22 12.80 -1.08
N TRP A 227 9.78 12.07 -0.12
CA TRP A 227 9.02 11.25 0.83
C TRP A 227 7.95 12.03 1.62
N ARG A 228 8.16 13.34 1.86
CA ARG A 228 7.14 14.20 2.51
C ARG A 228 5.84 14.29 1.71
N GLU A 229 5.89 14.12 0.39
CA GLU A 229 4.67 14.07 -0.42
C GLU A 229 3.89 12.77 -0.22
N ALA A 230 4.53 11.69 0.25
CA ALA A 230 3.80 10.51 0.71
C ALA A 230 2.96 10.81 1.96
N LEU A 231 3.45 11.68 2.86
CA LEU A 231 2.68 12.13 4.02
C LEU A 231 1.47 12.97 3.61
N LEU A 232 1.65 13.90 2.67
CA LEU A 232 0.54 14.69 2.11
C LEU A 232 -0.51 13.79 1.45
N LEU A 233 -0.07 12.77 0.71
CA LEU A 233 -0.98 11.78 0.13
C LEU A 233 -1.72 10.97 1.20
N LEU A 234 -1.07 10.64 2.32
CA LEU A 234 -1.71 9.97 3.45
C LEU A 234 -2.78 10.87 4.08
N GLU A 235 -2.48 12.15 4.32
CA GLU A 235 -3.44 13.14 4.84
C GLU A 235 -4.62 13.35 3.89
N ASP A 236 -4.38 13.43 2.58
CA ASP A 236 -5.44 13.52 1.58
C ASP A 236 -6.30 12.25 1.55
N PHE A 237 -5.68 11.08 1.78
CA PHE A 237 -6.39 9.82 1.84
C PHE A 237 -7.30 9.74 3.08
N GLU A 238 -6.81 10.20 4.23
CA GLU A 238 -7.56 10.28 5.50
C GLU A 238 -8.83 11.13 5.42
N LYS A 239 -8.84 12.17 4.57
CA LYS A 239 -10.04 13.00 4.33
C LYS A 239 -11.19 12.22 3.71
N VAL A 240 -10.89 11.11 3.04
CA VAL A 240 -11.88 10.29 2.32
C VAL A 240 -12.16 8.97 3.05
N MET A 241 -11.15 8.35 3.65
CA MET A 241 -11.29 7.11 4.42
C MET A 241 -10.10 6.86 5.35
N ILE A 242 -10.28 5.98 6.34
CA ILE A 242 -9.19 5.53 7.21
C ILE A 242 -8.15 4.76 6.38
N PRO A 243 -6.87 5.20 6.34
CA PRO A 243 -5.82 4.48 5.65
C PRO A 243 -5.58 3.09 6.24
N SER A 244 -5.03 2.19 5.43
CA SER A 244 -4.69 0.86 5.92
C SER A 244 -3.45 0.89 6.81
N LYS A 245 -3.28 -0.13 7.67
CA LYS A 245 -2.05 -0.33 8.45
C LYS A 245 -0.78 -0.33 7.59
N ARG A 246 -0.87 -0.77 6.32
CA ARG A 246 0.24 -0.74 5.36
C ARG A 246 0.60 0.68 4.92
N ASN A 247 -0.39 1.57 4.78
CA ASN A 247 -0.11 2.96 4.41
C ASN A 247 0.62 3.69 5.53
N TYR A 248 0.22 3.46 6.78
CA TYR A 248 0.96 3.95 7.93
C TYR A 248 2.35 3.33 8.03
N ASP A 249 2.48 2.02 7.87
CA ASP A 249 3.78 1.32 7.84
C ASP A 249 4.74 1.93 6.80
N ASP A 250 4.29 2.11 5.56
CA ASP A 250 5.08 2.73 4.49
C ASP A 250 5.55 4.15 4.89
N CYS A 251 4.67 4.99 5.44
CA CYS A 251 5.02 6.34 5.87
C CYS A 251 5.94 6.38 7.11
N ILE A 252 5.73 5.47 8.09
CA ILE A 252 6.56 5.35 9.29
C ILE A 252 7.98 4.95 8.89
N GLN A 253 8.12 3.91 8.05
CA GLN A 253 9.41 3.51 7.52
C GLN A 253 10.06 4.64 6.71
N GLY A 254 9.29 5.35 5.87
CA GLY A 254 9.76 6.51 5.14
C GLY A 254 10.33 7.60 6.06
N ALA A 255 9.66 7.91 7.16
CA ALA A 255 10.11 8.88 8.14
C ALA A 255 11.39 8.41 8.87
N LEU A 256 11.47 7.14 9.30
CA LEU A 256 12.66 6.57 9.93
C LEU A 256 13.87 6.55 8.98
N LEU A 257 13.66 6.19 7.71
CA LEU A 257 14.72 6.22 6.68
C LEU A 257 15.33 7.61 6.50
N HIS A 258 14.54 8.67 6.74
CA HIS A 258 14.97 10.06 6.66
C HIS A 258 15.24 10.69 8.03
N GLN A 259 15.41 9.86 9.07
CA GLN A 259 15.76 10.25 10.44
C GLN A 259 14.73 11.17 11.14
N ASP A 260 13.48 11.20 10.67
CA ASP A 260 12.39 11.96 11.27
C ASP A 260 11.59 11.10 12.25
N VAL A 261 12.20 10.87 13.42
CA VAL A 261 11.63 10.06 14.51
C VAL A 261 10.30 10.59 15.02
N ASN A 262 10.16 11.91 15.12
CA ASN A 262 8.96 12.52 15.68
C ASN A 262 7.76 12.26 14.77
N THR A 263 7.94 12.43 13.45
CA THR A 263 6.91 12.08 12.47
C THR A 263 6.60 10.59 12.51
N ALA A 264 7.61 9.72 12.55
CA ALA A 264 7.42 8.27 12.65
C ALA A 264 6.59 7.88 13.89
N TRP A 265 6.93 8.43 15.05
CA TRP A 265 6.22 8.15 16.31
C TRP A 265 4.79 8.70 16.31
N ASN A 266 4.58 9.91 15.80
CA ASN A 266 3.25 10.50 15.70
C ASN A 266 2.34 9.67 14.78
N LEU A 267 2.86 9.17 13.66
CA LEU A 267 2.11 8.28 12.77
C LEU A 267 1.80 6.94 13.44
N TYR A 268 2.73 6.38 14.21
CA TYR A 268 2.49 5.17 15.00
C TYR A 268 1.37 5.37 16.04
N GLN A 269 1.41 6.46 16.81
CA GLN A 269 0.36 6.79 17.77
C GLN A 269 -0.99 7.03 17.09
N LYS A 270 -0.99 7.67 15.92
CA LYS A 270 -2.20 7.88 15.13
C LYS A 270 -2.79 6.58 14.60
N LEU A 271 -1.94 5.66 14.14
CA LEU A 271 -2.34 4.30 13.76
C LEU A 271 -3.05 3.61 14.92
N LEU A 272 -2.47 3.65 16.14
CA LEU A 272 -3.08 3.07 17.32
C LEU A 272 -4.40 3.76 17.70
N GLY A 273 -4.48 5.08 17.54
CA GLY A 273 -5.70 5.86 17.78
C GLY A 273 -6.85 5.55 16.80
N HIS A 274 -6.57 4.86 15.70
CA HIS A 274 -7.57 4.30 14.78
C HIS A 274 -7.92 2.82 15.07
N ASP A 275 -7.50 2.29 16.22
CA ASP A 275 -7.65 0.90 16.61
C ASP A 275 -7.06 -0.09 15.59
N LEU A 276 -6.06 0.36 14.82
CA LEU A 276 -5.34 -0.49 13.89
C LEU A 276 -4.24 -1.25 14.62
N ILE A 277 -4.08 -2.53 14.29
CA ILE A 277 -2.95 -3.32 14.77
C ILE A 277 -1.75 -3.02 13.87
N PRO A 278 -0.64 -2.47 14.41
CA PRO A 278 0.59 -2.21 13.66
C PRO A 278 1.11 -3.48 13.00
N MET A 279 1.79 -3.33 11.87
CA MET A 279 2.54 -4.44 11.31
C MET A 279 3.77 -4.72 12.19
N LEU A 280 4.12 -6.00 12.38
CA LEU A 280 5.29 -6.34 13.20
C LEU A 280 6.57 -5.78 12.57
N GLU A 281 6.59 -5.69 11.24
CA GLU A 281 7.65 -5.04 10.46
C GLU A 281 7.78 -3.54 10.79
N THR A 282 6.66 -2.86 11.08
CA THR A 282 6.68 -1.45 11.54
C THR A 282 7.36 -1.34 12.91
N LEU A 283 7.04 -2.27 13.82
CA LEU A 283 7.63 -2.28 15.16
C LEU A 283 9.12 -2.63 15.09
N GLU A 284 9.49 -3.63 14.29
CA GLU A 284 10.88 -4.01 13.99
C GLU A 284 11.70 -2.83 13.47
N ALA A 285 11.15 -2.03 12.55
CA ALA A 285 11.83 -0.85 12.00
C ALA A 285 12.23 0.18 13.07
N PHE A 286 11.44 0.37 14.13
CA PHE A 286 11.83 1.25 15.24
C PHE A 286 13.05 0.72 16.01
N PHE A 287 13.15 -0.58 16.23
CA PHE A 287 14.32 -1.18 16.90
C PHE A 287 15.55 -1.17 16.00
N ASP A 288 15.39 -1.47 14.71
CA ASP A 288 16.47 -1.41 13.72
C ASP A 288 17.05 -0.01 13.58
N PHE A 289 16.21 1.02 13.62
CA PHE A 289 16.64 2.42 13.62
C PHE A 289 17.27 2.81 14.97
N GLY A 290 16.74 2.27 16.07
CA GLY A 290 17.17 2.59 17.44
C GLY A 290 18.58 2.18 17.82
N LYS A 291 19.16 1.17 17.15
CA LYS A 291 20.51 0.64 17.47
C LYS A 291 21.62 1.69 17.40
N ASP A 292 21.43 2.72 16.58
CA ASP A 292 22.41 3.78 16.35
C ASP A 292 22.10 5.05 17.18
N ILE A 293 21.02 5.03 17.97
CA ILE A 293 20.51 6.20 18.71
C ILE A 293 20.82 6.08 20.19
N LYS A 294 21.44 7.12 20.73
CA LYS A 294 21.77 7.23 22.16
C LYS A 294 20.89 8.30 22.82
N ASP A 295 19.58 8.11 22.74
CA ASP A 295 18.57 9.02 23.32
C ASP A 295 17.63 8.24 24.24
N HIS A 296 17.56 8.70 25.50
CA HIS A 296 16.66 8.13 26.51
C HIS A 296 15.18 8.28 26.14
N GLN A 297 14.79 9.36 25.46
CA GLN A 297 13.40 9.53 25.04
C GLN A 297 13.02 8.49 23.98
N TYR A 298 13.93 8.19 23.05
CA TYR A 298 13.74 7.12 22.08
C TYR A 298 13.69 5.74 22.74
N ALA A 299 14.56 5.49 23.74
CA ALA A 299 14.55 4.24 24.47
C ALA A 299 13.19 3.98 25.16
N ASN A 300 12.58 5.01 25.76
CA ASN A 300 11.25 4.89 26.37
C ASN A 300 10.18 4.49 25.33
N LYS A 301 10.22 5.05 24.12
CA LYS A 301 9.31 4.69 23.02
C LYS A 301 9.43 3.20 22.64
N LEU A 302 10.65 2.66 22.64
CA LEU A 302 10.87 1.24 22.36
C LEU A 302 10.37 0.34 23.50
N LEU A 303 10.53 0.77 24.75
CA LEU A 303 9.94 0.08 25.90
C LEU A 303 8.40 0.09 25.83
N ASP A 304 7.79 1.20 25.41
CA ASP A 304 6.35 1.29 25.18
C ASP A 304 5.88 0.28 24.11
N ILE A 305 6.68 0.05 23.06
CA ILE A 305 6.38 -0.99 22.07
C ILE A 305 6.43 -2.40 22.71
N LEU A 306 7.39 -2.69 23.58
CA LEU A 306 7.42 -3.98 24.29
C LEU A 306 6.20 -4.18 25.20
N LEU A 307 5.77 -3.11 25.87
CA LEU A 307 4.52 -3.11 26.65
C LEU A 307 3.30 -3.30 25.75
N TYR A 308 3.27 -2.68 24.58
CA TYR A 308 2.22 -2.92 23.59
C TYR A 308 2.15 -4.39 23.17
N LEU A 309 3.30 -5.03 22.89
CA LEU A 309 3.36 -6.45 22.56
C LEU A 309 2.82 -7.32 23.71
N ARG A 310 3.25 -7.05 24.95
CA ARG A 310 2.78 -7.75 26.15
C ARG A 310 1.27 -7.61 26.32
N ASN A 311 0.75 -6.38 26.30
CA ASN A 311 -0.65 -6.09 26.61
C ASN A 311 -1.62 -6.62 25.55
N ASN A 312 -1.14 -6.83 24.32
CA ASN A 312 -1.93 -7.38 23.22
C ASN A 312 -1.61 -8.85 22.91
N GLN A 313 -0.80 -9.51 23.74
CA GLN A 313 -0.35 -10.90 23.57
C GLN A 313 0.26 -11.19 22.18
N LEU A 314 1.02 -10.23 21.65
CA LEU A 314 1.71 -10.33 20.36
C LEU A 314 3.17 -10.75 20.57
N TYR A 315 3.66 -11.61 19.68
CA TYR A 315 5.02 -12.13 19.77
C TYR A 315 5.82 -11.76 18.51
N PRO A 316 7.09 -11.35 18.66
CA PRO A 316 7.94 -11.00 17.53
C PRO A 316 8.26 -12.25 16.70
N GLY A 317 8.41 -12.05 15.38
CA GLY A 317 9.06 -13.03 14.52
C GLY A 317 10.56 -13.13 14.80
N GLU A 318 11.25 -14.05 14.12
CA GLU A 318 12.67 -14.29 14.35
C GLU A 318 13.54 -13.05 14.05
N SER A 319 13.33 -12.37 12.92
CA SER A 319 14.09 -11.16 12.56
C SER A 319 13.86 -10.05 13.58
N PHE A 320 12.61 -9.79 13.93
CA PHE A 320 12.25 -8.79 14.93
C PHE A 320 12.86 -9.10 16.31
N ALA A 321 12.88 -10.36 16.73
CA ALA A 321 13.54 -10.74 17.99
C ALA A 321 15.06 -10.48 17.95
N HIS A 322 15.71 -10.65 16.80
CA HIS A 322 17.11 -10.26 16.61
C HIS A 322 17.30 -8.74 16.68
N SER A 323 16.41 -7.94 16.08
CA SER A 323 16.45 -6.48 16.16
C SER A 323 16.29 -5.98 17.61
N ILE A 324 15.35 -6.55 18.38
CA ILE A 324 15.19 -6.25 19.81
C ILE A 324 16.49 -6.58 20.56
N LYS A 325 17.05 -7.77 20.36
CA LYS A 325 18.32 -8.17 20.98
C LYS A 325 19.44 -7.19 20.66
N ALA A 326 19.62 -6.86 19.38
CA ALA A 326 20.67 -5.96 18.92
C ALA A 326 20.53 -4.57 19.52
N TRP A 327 19.29 -4.05 19.63
CA TRP A 327 19.04 -2.78 20.29
C TRP A 327 19.41 -2.80 21.77
N PHE A 328 18.95 -3.78 22.55
CA PHE A 328 19.31 -3.87 23.98
C PHE A 328 20.83 -3.92 24.18
N GLU A 329 21.55 -4.70 23.37
CA GLU A 329 23.02 -4.80 23.43
C GLU A 329 23.75 -3.54 22.94
N SER A 330 23.07 -2.63 22.22
CA SER A 330 23.61 -1.35 21.77
C SER A 330 23.53 -0.24 22.82
N VAL A 331 22.73 -0.42 23.89
CA VAL A 331 22.49 0.62 24.89
C VAL A 331 23.78 0.89 25.69
N PRO A 332 24.36 2.11 25.60
CA PRO A 332 25.63 2.41 26.25
C PRO A 332 25.50 2.46 27.77
N GLY A 333 26.51 1.93 28.47
CA GLY A 333 26.54 1.90 29.95
C GLY A 333 25.76 0.73 30.56
N GLU A 334 24.89 0.10 29.79
CA GLU A 334 24.15 -1.09 30.21
C GLU A 334 24.81 -2.35 29.64
N GLN A 335 25.12 -3.33 30.49
CA GLN A 335 25.76 -4.58 30.07
C GLN A 335 24.73 -5.64 29.65
N TRP A 336 23.78 -5.25 28.79
CA TRP A 336 22.77 -6.18 28.30
C TRP A 336 23.42 -7.30 27.49
N LYS A 337 22.93 -8.53 27.71
CA LYS A 337 23.32 -9.72 26.95
C LYS A 337 22.08 -10.53 26.62
N GLY A 338 21.72 -10.57 25.35
CA GLY A 338 20.59 -11.38 24.87
C GLY A 338 21.02 -12.80 24.50
N GLN A 339 20.14 -13.77 24.73
CA GLN A 339 20.30 -15.15 24.27
C GLN A 339 18.95 -15.72 23.83
N PHE A 340 18.94 -16.44 22.71
CA PHE A 340 17.77 -17.22 22.30
C PHE A 340 17.75 -18.52 23.10
N THR A 341 16.67 -18.76 23.83
CA THR A 341 16.59 -19.83 24.83
C THR A 341 15.22 -20.52 24.79
N THR A 342 15.12 -21.66 25.47
CA THR A 342 13.86 -22.34 25.72
C THR A 342 13.51 -22.32 27.21
N ILE A 343 12.21 -22.47 27.53
CA ILE A 343 11.74 -22.57 28.91
C ILE A 343 11.64 -24.05 29.30
N ARG A 344 12.26 -24.41 30.44
CA ARG A 344 12.17 -25.77 30.99
C ARG A 344 10.74 -26.04 31.47
N LYS A 345 10.35 -27.32 31.58
CA LYS A 345 9.04 -27.71 32.15
C LYS A 345 8.77 -27.16 33.56
N SER A 346 9.83 -26.82 34.31
CA SER A 346 9.75 -26.16 35.61
C SER A 346 9.43 -24.66 35.56
N GLY A 347 9.19 -24.08 34.38
CA GLY A 347 8.97 -22.64 34.19
C GLY A 347 10.24 -21.77 34.27
N ARG A 348 11.44 -22.38 34.28
CA ARG A 348 12.72 -21.65 34.36
C ARG A 348 13.36 -21.47 32.98
N CYS A 349 13.90 -20.28 32.72
CA CYS A 349 14.69 -20.00 31.52
C CYS A 349 15.97 -20.85 31.50
N SER A 350 16.28 -21.49 30.36
CA SER A 350 17.49 -22.29 30.19
C SER A 350 18.79 -21.50 30.12
N GLY A 351 18.74 -20.20 29.76
CA GLY A 351 19.93 -19.32 29.72
C GLY A 351 20.26 -18.68 31.06
N CYS A 352 19.33 -17.92 31.64
CA CYS A 352 19.58 -17.15 32.87
C CYS A 352 19.07 -17.80 34.17
N GLY A 353 18.32 -18.91 34.08
CA GLY A 353 17.80 -19.62 35.24
C GLY A 353 16.63 -18.95 35.97
N LYS A 354 16.24 -17.72 35.61
CA LYS A 354 15.09 -17.01 36.19
C LYS A 354 13.78 -17.76 35.91
N THR A 355 12.86 -17.70 36.86
CA THR A 355 11.50 -18.24 36.74
C THR A 355 10.62 -17.26 35.96
N MET A 356 9.86 -17.75 34.98
CA MET A 356 8.88 -16.97 34.24
C MET A 356 7.70 -16.55 35.13
N GLU A 357 6.98 -15.50 34.73
CA GLU A 357 5.75 -15.09 35.39
C GLU A 357 4.75 -16.27 35.45
N SER A 358 4.05 -16.39 36.59
CA SER A 358 3.04 -17.42 36.80
C SER A 358 1.86 -17.22 35.86
N ILE A 359 1.35 -18.31 35.29
CA ILE A 359 0.07 -18.30 34.56
C ILE A 359 -1.15 -18.21 35.51
N TYR A 360 -0.95 -18.55 36.78
CA TYR A 360 -1.98 -18.46 37.80
C TYR A 360 -2.12 -17.01 38.27
N LEU A 361 -3.33 -16.49 38.14
CA LEU A 361 -3.76 -15.22 38.71
C LEU A 361 -3.75 -15.32 40.23
N SER A 362 -3.34 -14.26 40.90
CA SER A 362 -3.61 -14.07 42.32
C SER A 362 -5.12 -14.00 42.58
N PRO A 363 -5.60 -14.30 43.81
CA PRO A 363 -7.01 -14.16 44.16
C PRO A 363 -7.57 -12.76 43.85
N GLU A 364 -6.76 -11.72 44.06
CA GLU A 364 -7.12 -10.33 43.81
C GLU A 364 -7.28 -10.04 42.32
N GLU A 365 -6.34 -10.50 41.48
CA GLU A 365 -6.42 -10.37 40.02
C GLU A 365 -7.61 -11.16 39.44
N TYR A 366 -7.88 -12.34 39.99
CA TYR A 366 -9.00 -13.18 39.56
C TYR A 366 -10.35 -12.53 39.89
N GLU A 367 -10.55 -12.06 41.13
CA GLU A 367 -11.80 -11.38 41.50
C GLU A 367 -11.97 -10.07 40.71
N PHE A 368 -10.91 -9.30 40.50
CA PHE A 368 -10.96 -8.12 39.64
C PHE A 368 -11.39 -8.44 38.20
N LEU A 369 -10.80 -9.47 37.59
CA LEU A 369 -11.17 -9.92 36.24
C LEU A 369 -12.62 -10.42 36.19
N LYS A 370 -13.03 -11.22 37.18
CA LYS A 370 -14.38 -11.75 37.31
C LYS A 370 -15.41 -10.63 37.43
N GLU A 371 -15.21 -9.67 38.33
CA GLU A 371 -16.10 -8.51 38.48
C GLU A 371 -16.24 -7.72 37.18
N ASN A 372 -15.14 -7.49 36.46
CA ASN A 372 -15.15 -6.77 35.21
C ASN A 372 -15.90 -7.53 34.10
N ILE A 373 -15.78 -8.86 34.04
CA ILE A 373 -16.54 -9.69 33.09
C ILE A 373 -18.02 -9.69 33.45
N MET A 374 -18.39 -9.92 34.72
CA MET A 374 -19.79 -9.95 35.15
C MET A 374 -20.50 -8.64 34.80
N ARG A 375 -19.87 -7.50 35.12
CA ARG A 375 -20.44 -6.17 34.86
C ARG A 375 -20.64 -5.88 33.36
N ASN A 376 -19.67 -6.24 32.52
CA ASN A 376 -19.70 -5.87 31.10
C ASN A 376 -20.46 -6.88 30.23
N VAL A 377 -20.53 -8.15 30.64
CA VAL A 377 -21.13 -9.24 29.85
C VAL A 377 -22.51 -9.64 30.36
N ILE A 378 -22.71 -9.72 31.69
CA ILE A 378 -23.94 -10.25 32.29
C ILE A 378 -24.94 -9.13 32.61
N ASP A 379 -24.47 -8.06 33.26
CA ASP A 379 -25.35 -6.95 33.64
C ASP A 379 -25.71 -6.04 32.44
N GLY A 380 -25.14 -6.32 31.27
CA GLY A 380 -25.51 -5.69 30.01
C GLY A 380 -25.23 -4.19 30.01
N GLY A 381 -23.95 -3.81 29.93
CA GLY A 381 -23.56 -2.43 29.61
C GLY A 381 -24.05 -1.95 28.22
N ASP A 382 -24.62 -2.86 27.41
CA ASP A 382 -25.05 -2.62 26.03
C ASP A 382 -26.50 -3.14 25.84
N GLN A 383 -27.50 -2.31 26.16
CA GLN A 383 -28.95 -2.62 26.07
C GLN A 383 -29.43 -3.09 24.67
N TYR A 384 -28.58 -2.96 23.64
CA TYR A 384 -28.90 -3.26 22.24
C TYR A 384 -28.41 -4.63 21.75
N LYS A 385 -27.62 -5.38 22.55
CA LYS A 385 -27.27 -6.78 22.27
C LYS A 385 -28.08 -7.73 23.14
N LYS A 386 -29.41 -7.69 23.00
CA LYS A 386 -30.29 -8.68 23.66
C LYS A 386 -30.15 -10.03 22.96
N THR A 387 -29.20 -10.85 23.38
CA THR A 387 -29.38 -12.30 23.31
C THR A 387 -30.47 -12.68 24.32
N THR A 388 -31.42 -13.51 23.89
CA THR A 388 -32.65 -13.83 24.63
C THR A 388 -32.30 -14.41 26.03
N PRO A 389 -32.94 -13.97 27.13
CA PRO A 389 -32.55 -14.34 28.49
C PRO A 389 -32.83 -15.81 28.89
N GLU A 390 -33.45 -16.61 28.03
CA GLU A 390 -34.01 -17.92 28.42
C GLU A 390 -32.98 -19.04 28.61
N SER A 391 -31.69 -18.79 28.37
CA SER A 391 -30.64 -19.83 28.51
C SER A 391 -29.63 -19.58 29.62
N GLY A 392 -29.81 -18.52 30.43
CA GLY A 392 -28.80 -18.03 31.38
C GLY A 392 -29.05 -18.34 32.86
N ILE A 393 -29.98 -19.23 33.21
CA ILE A 393 -30.24 -19.59 34.61
C ILE A 393 -30.21 -21.11 34.74
N ALA A 394 -29.00 -21.66 34.92
CA ALA A 394 -28.72 -22.85 35.72
C ALA A 394 -27.27 -23.29 35.46
N TRP A 395 -26.34 -22.83 36.30
CA TRP A 395 -25.19 -23.60 36.78
C TRP A 395 -24.83 -23.12 38.18
#